data_AF-A0AA88IPH1-F1
#
_entry.id   AF-A0AA88IPH1-F1
#
_cell.length_a   1.000
_cell.length_b   1.000
_cell.length_c   1.000
_cell.angle_alpha   90.00
_cell.angle_beta   90.00
_cell.angle_gamma   90.00
#
_symmetry.space_group_name_H-M   'P 1'
#
loop_
_entity.id
_entity.type
_entity.pdbx_description
1 polymer ?
#
loop_
_entity_poly.entity_id
_entity_poly.type
_entity_poly.pdbx_seq_one_letter_code
_entity_poly.pdbx_strand_id
1 'polypeptide(L)'
;MGKYQRKTERELHNEDALRNASFDVLHGSKLQPVAKATGFLRRTIGRAFERLKKLENLNSVNFKKEYDFKSVFSEEEERQLWDYLTTACAMHHSPARSICCKLAYELAVTKAQRYLRAEPKEWQLEENRLFPLWSEVTLLVTQPRQRA
;
A
#
# COMPACT_ATOMS: atom_id res chain seq x y z
N MET A 1 24.41 30.73 30.59
CA MET A 1 23.15 30.38 29.88
C MET A 1 22.84 28.91 30.15
N GLY A 2 21.89 28.63 31.06
CA GLY A 2 21.49 27.24 31.35
C GLY A 2 20.78 26.61 30.14
N LYS A 3 21.22 25.42 29.72
CA LYS A 3 20.61 24.70 28.59
C LYS A 3 19.21 24.24 29.01
N TYR A 4 18.19 24.63 28.24
CA TYR A 4 16.81 24.18 28.45
C TYR A 4 16.73 22.66 28.29
N GLN A 5 16.41 21.95 29.37
CA GLN A 5 16.17 20.52 29.38
C GLN A 5 14.68 20.27 29.09
N ARG A 6 14.39 19.62 27.96
CA ARG A 6 13.01 19.30 27.58
C ARG A 6 12.46 18.23 28.53
N LYS A 7 11.35 18.52 29.22
CA LYS A 7 10.60 17.52 29.98
C LYS A 7 10.08 16.47 28.97
N THR A 8 10.62 15.26 29.04
CA THR A 8 10.38 14.19 28.06
C THR A 8 9.58 13.03 28.65
N GLU A 9 9.17 13.14 29.92
CA GLU A 9 8.28 12.17 30.56
C GLU A 9 6.94 12.16 29.81
N ARG A 10 6.76 11.13 28.99
CA ARG A 10 5.48 10.81 28.36
C ARG A 10 4.80 9.83 29.29
N GLU A 11 3.73 10.25 29.95
CA GLU A 11 2.90 9.34 30.72
C GLU A 11 2.34 8.27 29.77
N LEU A 12 2.57 6.99 30.12
CA LEU A 12 1.93 5.86 29.46
C LEU A 12 0.46 5.87 29.88
N HIS A 13 -0.37 6.47 29.05
CA HIS A 13 -1.81 6.48 29.25
C HIS A 13 -2.38 5.09 28.96
N ASN A 14 -3.21 4.57 29.86
CA ASN A 14 -3.98 3.35 29.63
C ASN A 14 -4.90 3.56 28.41
N GLU A 15 -4.62 2.83 27.33
CA GLU A 15 -5.27 3.01 26.03
C GLU A 15 -6.79 2.77 26.10
N ASP A 16 -7.22 1.80 26.90
CA ASP A 16 -8.64 1.47 27.06
C ASP A 16 -9.42 2.60 27.74
N ALA A 17 -8.81 3.20 28.77
CA ALA A 17 -9.41 4.34 29.47
C ALA A 17 -9.51 5.57 28.55
N LEU A 18 -8.50 5.82 27.71
CA LEU A 18 -8.53 6.91 26.73
C LEU A 18 -9.59 6.65 25.64
N ARG A 19 -9.73 5.40 25.20
CA ARG A 19 -10.74 5.00 24.21
C ARG A 19 -12.15 5.25 24.75
N ASN A 20 -12.45 4.79 25.96
CA ASN A 20 -13.75 5.00 26.61
C ASN A 20 -14.07 6.49 26.77
N ALA A 21 -13.12 7.28 27.28
CA ALA A 21 -13.27 8.73 27.43
C ALA A 21 -13.54 9.43 26.09
N SER A 22 -12.87 9.01 25.01
CA SER A 22 -13.11 9.56 23.68
C SER A 22 -14.45 9.14 23.07
N PHE A 23 -14.95 7.96 23.43
CA PHE A 23 -16.26 7.45 23.00
C PHE A 23 -17.40 8.21 23.69
N ASP A 24 -17.27 8.52 24.98
CA ASP A 24 -18.24 9.36 25.71
C ASP A 24 -18.40 10.74 25.06
N VAL A 25 -17.28 11.31 24.60
CA VAL A 25 -17.26 12.59 23.87
C VAL A 25 -17.88 12.44 22.48
N LEU A 26 -17.66 11.32 21.80
CA LEU A 26 -18.31 11.01 20.52
C LEU A 26 -19.84 10.97 20.65
N HIS A 27 -20.35 10.49 21.78
CA HIS A 27 -21.78 10.39 22.09
C HIS A 27 -22.39 11.68 22.68
N GLY A 28 -21.67 12.81 22.61
CA GLY A 28 -22.20 14.13 22.95
C GLY A 28 -21.77 14.68 24.31
N SER A 29 -20.93 13.97 25.06
CA SER A 29 -20.36 14.51 26.31
C SER A 29 -19.39 15.65 26.04
N LYS A 30 -19.39 16.68 26.90
CA LYS A 30 -18.44 17.80 26.80
C LYS A 30 -17.03 17.34 27.19
N LEU A 31 -16.03 17.77 26.41
CA LEU A 31 -14.62 17.41 26.60
C LEU A 31 -14.03 17.76 27.97
N GLN A 32 -14.42 18.91 28.53
CA GLN A 32 -13.85 19.44 29.77
C GLN A 32 -14.29 18.64 31.01
N PRO A 33 -15.58 18.31 31.20
CA PRO A 33 -16.01 17.37 32.24
C PRO A 33 -15.33 16.00 32.17
N VAL A 34 -15.24 15.40 30.98
CA VAL A 34 -14.65 14.07 30.79
C VAL A 34 -13.16 14.07 31.13
N ALA A 35 -12.42 15.11 30.74
CA ALA A 35 -11.01 15.29 31.11
C ALA A 35 -10.81 15.37 32.63
N LYS A 36 -11.68 16.09 33.35
CA LYS A 36 -11.61 16.17 34.82
C LYS A 36 -11.91 14.82 35.48
N ALA A 37 -12.87 14.07 34.97
CA ALA A 37 -13.27 12.79 35.55
C ALA A 37 -12.22 11.68 35.35
N THR A 38 -11.54 11.71 34.20
CA THR A 38 -10.59 10.64 33.79
C THR A 38 -9.14 10.97 34.12
N GLY A 39 -8.83 12.23 34.47
CA GLY A 39 -7.46 12.68 34.72
C GLY A 39 -6.63 12.91 33.44
N PHE A 40 -7.17 12.64 32.26
CA PHE A 40 -6.48 12.91 31.00
C PHE A 40 -6.48 14.39 30.64
N LEU A 41 -5.41 14.85 29.99
CA LEU A 41 -5.40 16.18 29.41
C LEU A 41 -6.48 16.30 28.32
N ARG A 42 -7.21 17.42 28.33
CA ARG A 42 -8.22 17.77 27.32
C ARG A 42 -7.74 17.56 25.88
N ARG A 43 -6.47 17.93 25.60
CA ARG A 43 -5.87 17.77 24.27
C ARG A 43 -5.69 16.31 23.87
N THR A 44 -5.40 15.41 24.81
CA THR A 44 -5.22 13.98 24.57
C THR A 44 -6.53 13.35 24.15
N ILE A 45 -7.61 13.61 24.89
CA ILE A 45 -8.97 13.15 24.54
C ILE A 45 -9.41 13.75 23.20
N GLY A 46 -9.18 15.05 22.97
CA GLY A 46 -9.55 15.70 21.70
C GLY A 46 -8.86 15.08 20.48
N ARG A 47 -7.57 14.74 20.59
CA ARG A 47 -6.84 14.03 19.53
C ARG A 47 -7.37 12.60 19.31
N ALA A 48 -7.79 11.91 20.37
CA ALA A 48 -8.39 10.58 20.25
C ALA A 48 -9.77 10.64 19.58
N PHE A 49 -10.62 11.57 20.01
CA PHE A 49 -11.93 11.84 19.42
C PHE A 49 -11.86 12.14 17.91
N GLU A 50 -10.97 13.05 17.48
CA GLU A 50 -10.82 13.38 16.06
C GLU A 50 -10.38 12.17 15.21
N ARG A 51 -9.58 11.26 15.77
CA ARG A 51 -9.21 10.01 15.11
C ARG A 51 -10.41 9.08 14.96
N LEU A 52 -11.22 8.91 16.01
CA LEU A 52 -12.43 8.10 15.98
C LEU A 52 -13.47 8.65 15.00
N LYS A 53 -13.70 9.97 15.04
CA LYS A 53 -14.60 10.64 14.10
C LYS A 53 -14.15 10.44 12.65
N LYS A 54 -12.85 10.50 12.36
CA LYS A 54 -12.32 10.21 11.02
C LYS A 54 -12.57 8.76 10.61
N LEU A 55 -12.42 7.79 11.51
CA LEU A 55 -12.71 6.37 11.25
C LEU A 55 -14.20 6.13 10.96
N GLU A 56 -15.09 6.75 11.74
CA GLU A 56 -16.53 6.71 11.51
C GLU A 56 -16.90 7.29 10.13
N ASN A 57 -16.30 8.43 9.78
CA ASN A 57 -16.46 9.02 8.46
C ASN A 57 -15.86 8.14 7.36
N LEU A 58 -14.69 7.53 7.54
CA LEU A 58 -14.06 6.65 6.55
C LEU A 58 -14.93 5.43 6.23
N ASN A 59 -15.64 4.86 7.22
CA ASN A 59 -16.59 3.77 6.99
C ASN A 59 -17.81 4.22 6.13
N SER A 60 -18.12 5.52 6.11
CA SER A 60 -19.17 6.12 5.27
C SER A 60 -18.66 6.70 3.95
N VAL A 61 -17.35 6.90 3.81
CA VAL A 61 -16.73 7.41 2.58
C VAL A 61 -16.59 6.25 1.60
N ASN A 62 -17.62 6.12 0.76
CA ASN A 62 -17.52 5.32 -0.45
C ASN A 62 -16.55 6.03 -1.40
N PHE A 63 -15.31 5.53 -1.49
CA PHE A 63 -14.34 6.04 -2.46
C PHE A 63 -14.82 5.67 -3.85
N LYS A 64 -15.57 6.57 -4.49
CA LYS A 64 -15.89 6.48 -5.90
C LYS A 64 -14.58 6.63 -6.66
N LYS A 65 -14.16 5.60 -7.40
CA LYS A 65 -12.97 5.71 -8.27
C LYS A 65 -13.19 6.91 -9.19
N GLU A 66 -12.35 7.92 -9.05
CA GLU A 66 -12.45 9.19 -9.79
C GLU A 66 -12.13 9.00 -11.29
N TYR A 67 -11.41 7.92 -11.60
CA TYR A 67 -11.07 7.50 -12.96
C TYR A 67 -11.34 6.01 -13.16
N ASP A 68 -12.11 5.71 -14.20
CA ASP A 68 -12.19 4.37 -14.79
C ASP A 68 -11.01 4.22 -15.77
N PHE A 69 -9.85 3.84 -15.24
CA PHE A 69 -8.71 3.54 -16.08
C PHE A 69 -9.08 2.33 -16.94
N LYS A 70 -9.02 2.48 -18.27
CA LYS A 70 -9.05 1.33 -19.18
C LYS A 70 -7.89 0.44 -18.79
N SER A 71 -8.21 -0.69 -18.17
CA SER A 71 -7.20 -1.66 -17.77
C SER A 71 -6.40 -2.08 -19.00
N VAL A 72 -5.09 -2.05 -18.89
CA VAL A 72 -4.20 -2.49 -19.96
C VAL A 72 -4.27 -4.01 -20.07
N PHE A 73 -4.37 -4.69 -18.92
CA PHE A 73 -4.43 -6.14 -18.79
C PHE A 73 -5.81 -6.62 -18.34
N SER A 74 -6.20 -7.83 -18.74
CA SER A 74 -7.34 -8.51 -18.10
C SER A 74 -6.96 -9.01 -16.69
N GLU A 75 -7.94 -9.35 -15.87
CA GLU A 75 -7.68 -9.88 -14.52
C GLU A 75 -6.83 -11.16 -14.55
N GLU A 76 -7.06 -12.06 -15.52
CA GLU A 76 -6.22 -13.24 -15.72
C GLU A 76 -4.77 -12.89 -16.09
N GLU A 77 -4.56 -11.85 -16.90
CA GLU A 77 -3.23 -11.42 -17.31
C GLU A 77 -2.45 -10.79 -16.16
N GLU A 78 -3.11 -9.96 -15.36
CA GLU A 78 -2.52 -9.42 -14.14
C GLU A 78 -2.16 -10.53 -13.16
N ARG A 79 -3.02 -11.56 -13.03
CA ARG A 79 -2.73 -12.71 -12.16
C ARG A 79 -1.52 -13.50 -12.64
N GLN A 80 -1.42 -13.77 -13.95
CA GLN A 80 -0.26 -14.49 -14.52
C GLN A 80 1.05 -13.71 -14.33
N LEU A 81 1.01 -12.40 -14.55
CA LEU A 81 2.16 -11.53 -14.32
C LEU A 81 2.55 -11.52 -12.83
N TRP A 82 1.57 -11.47 -11.94
CA TRP A 82 1.79 -11.52 -10.49
C TRP A 82 2.40 -12.84 -10.04
N ASP A 83 1.91 -13.99 -10.53
CA ASP A 83 2.44 -15.31 -10.20
C ASP A 83 3.90 -15.46 -10.65
N TYR A 84 4.20 -14.99 -11.87
CA TYR A 84 5.56 -15.00 -12.41
C TYR A 84 6.51 -14.14 -11.58
N LEU A 85 6.11 -12.90 -11.28
CA LEU A 85 6.93 -11.98 -10.47
C LEU A 85 7.14 -12.51 -9.05
N THR A 86 6.12 -13.12 -8.46
CA THR A 86 6.22 -13.72 -7.11
C THR A 86 7.20 -14.89 -7.09
N THR A 87 7.18 -15.72 -8.13
CA THR A 87 8.14 -16.82 -8.30
C THR A 87 9.56 -16.29 -8.51
N ALA A 88 9.72 -15.28 -9.36
CA ALA A 88 10.99 -14.61 -9.60
C ALA A 88 11.55 -13.93 -8.33
N CYS A 89 10.70 -13.29 -7.53
CA CYS A 89 11.06 -12.72 -6.23
C CYS A 89 11.65 -13.77 -5.28
N ALA A 90 11.02 -14.94 -5.21
CA ALA A 90 11.47 -16.03 -4.36
C ALA A 90 12.81 -16.63 -4.81
N MET A 91 13.10 -16.64 -6.12
CA MET A 91 14.32 -17.23 -6.69
C MET A 91 15.51 -16.27 -6.74
N HIS A 92 15.28 -14.96 -6.93
CA HIS A 92 16.34 -14.01 -7.30
C HIS A 92 16.40 -12.75 -6.41
N HIS A 93 16.00 -12.84 -5.14
CA HIS A 93 16.01 -11.72 -4.18
C HIS A 93 15.24 -10.48 -4.66
N SER A 94 13.93 -10.63 -4.90
CA SER A 94 13.00 -9.53 -5.23
C SER A 94 13.47 -8.61 -6.37
N PRO A 95 13.06 -8.84 -7.63
CA PRO A 95 13.38 -7.94 -8.74
C PRO A 95 13.06 -6.49 -8.41
N ALA A 96 13.99 -5.61 -8.79
CA ALA A 96 13.77 -4.18 -8.70
C ALA A 96 12.53 -3.77 -9.52
N ARG A 97 11.84 -2.72 -9.07
CA ARG A 97 10.65 -2.19 -9.74
C ARG A 97 10.83 -1.98 -11.25
N SER A 98 12.01 -1.54 -11.67
CA SER A 98 12.36 -1.33 -13.08
C SER A 98 12.22 -2.60 -13.91
N ILE A 99 12.65 -3.75 -13.37
CA ILE A 99 12.58 -5.06 -14.02
C ILE A 99 11.12 -5.51 -14.14
N CYS A 100 10.33 -5.35 -13.08
CA CYS A 100 8.90 -5.65 -13.11
C CYS A 100 8.16 -4.81 -14.16
N CYS A 101 8.50 -3.52 -14.28
CA CYS A 101 7.93 -2.63 -15.29
C CYS A 101 8.35 -3.01 -16.72
N LYS A 102 9.62 -3.40 -16.94
CA LYS A 102 10.11 -3.91 -18.23
C LYS A 102 9.35 -5.18 -18.64
N LEU A 103 9.20 -6.14 -17.73
CA LEU A 103 8.43 -7.37 -17.98
C LEU A 103 6.96 -7.08 -18.31
N ALA A 104 6.29 -6.21 -17.55
CA ALA A 104 4.91 -5.82 -17.83
C ALA A 104 4.78 -5.17 -19.23
N TYR A 105 5.76 -4.33 -19.60
CA TYR A 105 5.80 -3.68 -20.90
C TYR A 105 5.98 -4.70 -22.04
N GLU A 106 6.92 -5.64 -21.92
CA GLU A 106 7.13 -6.71 -22.91
C GLU A 106 5.85 -7.53 -23.11
N LEU A 107 5.13 -7.86 -22.04
CA LEU A 107 3.85 -8.58 -22.12
C LEU A 107 2.79 -7.75 -22.87
N ALA A 108 2.69 -6.46 -22.58
CA ALA A 108 1.76 -5.58 -23.29
C ALA A 108 2.12 -5.43 -24.79
N VAL A 109 3.42 -5.36 -25.13
CA VAL A 109 3.94 -5.30 -26.52
C VAL A 109 3.62 -6.58 -27.28
N THR A 110 3.92 -7.76 -26.71
CA THR A 110 3.66 -9.06 -27.36
C THR A 110 2.18 -9.29 -27.64
N LYS A 111 1.30 -8.79 -26.79
CA LYS A 111 -0.16 -8.87 -26.96
C LYS A 111 -0.76 -7.75 -27.82
N ALA A 112 0.08 -6.89 -28.41
CA ALA A 112 -0.33 -5.75 -29.24
C ALA A 112 -1.39 -4.87 -28.55
N GLN A 113 -1.32 -4.73 -27.23
CA GLN A 113 -2.27 -3.90 -26.49
C GLN A 113 -2.08 -2.43 -26.92
N ARG A 114 -3.14 -1.85 -27.48
CA ARG A 114 -3.18 -0.58 -28.24
C ARG A 114 -2.66 0.68 -27.55
N TYR A 115 -2.26 0.60 -26.28
CA TYR A 115 -1.96 1.76 -25.42
C TYR A 115 -0.51 1.79 -24.90
N LEU A 116 0.43 1.27 -25.68
CA LEU A 116 1.85 1.39 -25.33
C LEU A 116 2.33 2.81 -25.60
N ARG A 117 2.64 3.54 -24.53
CA ARG A 117 3.56 4.69 -24.63
C ARG A 117 4.88 4.17 -25.22
N ALA A 118 5.53 5.00 -26.04
CA ALA A 118 6.86 4.71 -26.56
C ALA A 118 7.79 4.25 -25.43
N GLU A 119 8.65 3.28 -25.73
CA GLU A 119 9.59 2.70 -24.77
C GLU A 119 10.39 3.80 -24.06
N PRO A 120 10.51 3.77 -22.72
CA PRO A 120 11.37 4.70 -22.00
C PRO A 120 12.80 4.60 -22.53
N LYS A 121 13.40 5.74 -22.90
CA LYS A 121 14.78 5.82 -23.43
C LYS A 121 15.83 5.16 -22.51
N GLU A 122 15.53 5.09 -21.21
CA GLU A 122 16.36 4.48 -20.17
C GLU A 122 16.55 2.97 -20.34
N TRP A 123 15.63 2.28 -21.04
CA TRP A 123 15.69 0.83 -21.22
C TRP A 123 16.52 0.39 -22.42
N GLN A 124 16.87 1.33 -23.31
CA GLN A 124 17.74 1.07 -24.46
C GLN A 124 19.21 0.85 -24.09
N LEU A 125 19.58 1.05 -22.82
CA LEU A 125 20.98 1.08 -22.35
C LEU A 125 21.39 -0.09 -21.43
N GLU A 126 20.48 -0.99 -21.07
CA GLU A 126 20.80 -2.08 -20.13
C GLU A 126 20.55 -3.45 -20.73
N GLU A 127 21.60 -4.00 -21.33
CA GLU A 127 21.66 -5.40 -21.79
C GLU A 127 22.16 -6.30 -20.64
N ASN A 128 21.54 -6.23 -19.46
CA ASN A 128 21.85 -7.13 -18.33
C ASN A 128 20.71 -8.12 -18.13
N ARG A 129 20.78 -9.27 -18.83
CA ARG A 129 19.80 -10.35 -18.74
C ARG A 129 19.99 -11.16 -17.44
N LEU A 130 19.30 -10.73 -16.38
CA LEU A 130 18.94 -11.58 -15.23
C LEU A 130 17.57 -12.27 -15.45
N PHE A 131 16.73 -11.62 -16.26
CA PHE A 131 15.39 -11.97 -16.76
C PHE A 131 15.30 -12.82 -18.06
N PRO A 132 14.69 -14.02 -18.17
CA PRO A 132 14.26 -14.49 -19.49
C PRO A 132 13.17 -13.58 -20.07
N LEU A 133 13.14 -13.46 -21.40
CA LEU A 133 12.14 -12.64 -22.11
C LEU A 133 10.74 -13.21 -21.90
N TRP A 134 9.70 -12.37 -21.90
CA TRP A 134 8.32 -12.85 -21.75
C TRP A 134 7.90 -13.91 -22.79
N SER A 135 8.46 -13.85 -24.00
CA SER A 135 8.26 -14.88 -25.04
C SER A 135 8.81 -16.25 -24.66
N GLU A 136 9.81 -16.32 -23.78
CA GLU A 136 10.40 -17.57 -23.28
C GLU A 136 9.62 -18.11 -22.07
N VAL A 137 9.03 -17.22 -21.27
CA VAL A 137 8.20 -17.57 -20.11
C VAL A 137 6.91 -18.28 -20.53
N THR A 138 6.27 -17.84 -21.62
CA THR A 138 5.06 -18.48 -22.15
C THR A 138 5.31 -19.91 -22.62
N LEU A 139 6.51 -20.20 -23.14
CA LEU A 139 6.93 -21.56 -23.53
C LEU A 139 7.13 -22.47 -22.31
N LEU A 140 7.59 -21.93 -21.18
CA LEU A 140 7.76 -22.70 -19.94
C LEU A 140 6.44 -23.02 -19.24
N VAL A 141 5.46 -22.13 -19.32
CA VAL A 141 4.12 -22.33 -18.71
C VAL A 141 3.25 -23.28 -19.54
N THR A 142 3.48 -23.38 -20.86
CA THR A 142 2.71 -24.26 -21.76
C THR A 142 3.26 -25.68 -21.86
N GLN A 143 4.46 -25.95 -21.33
CA GLN A 143 5.00 -27.30 -21.23
C GLN A 143 4.33 -28.06 -20.07
N PRO A 144 3.70 -29.22 -20.30
CA PRO A 144 3.23 -30.05 -19.20
C PRO A 144 4.43 -30.45 -18.35
N ARG A 145 4.33 -30.20 -17.04
CA ARG A 145 5.36 -30.51 -16.05
C ARG A 145 5.66 -32.01 -16.09
N GLN A 146 6.66 -32.42 -16.88
CA GLN A 146 7.15 -33.80 -16.92
C GLN A 146 7.72 -34.09 -15.52
N ARG A 147 7.00 -34.89 -14.74
CA ARG A 147 7.53 -35.45 -13.49
C ARG A 147 8.53 -36.54 -13.87
N ALA A 148 9.80 -36.32 -13.53
CA ALA A 148 10.79 -37.38 -13.38
C ALA A 148 11.04 -37.61 -11.89
#